data_AF-A0A7Y6XEJ0-F1
#
_entry.id   AF-A0A7Y6XEJ0-F1
#
_cell.length_a   1.000
_cell.length_b   1.000
_cell.length_c   1.000
_cell.angle_alpha   90.00
_cell.angle_beta   90.00
_cell.angle_gamma   90.00
#
_symmetry.space_group_name_H-M   'P 1'
#
loop_
_entity.id
_entity.type
_entity.pdbx_description
1 polymer ?
#
loop_
_entity_poly.entity_id
_entity_poly.type
_entity_poly.pdbx_seq_one_letter_code
_entity_poly.pdbx_strand_id
1 'polypeptide(L)'
;MELVLSFLAGASRPCGPDESQVLAGRLGEALDRSHEAWPGVVLSGDTFARHLGERVPPELPLTEGLRALKVEDLYLARACLDGDRAALEALQRAVLLPMSRAVRRVDRSDTFVDEVLQLTRLKLLVGSARQGPRLAEYAGRGALRRWTEAIAVGVALSLKRGPPRAVSLDDAPLVSELHGADPELALIQQRYRPAFRAAFAEALSQLSPRDRNLLRLSLGQGLGVESLGTLHQVHASTVSRWLTRARQSLLEGTRAGLSRRLTLNVSQLDSLLRVMDASLAVSLSSLLDEG
;
A
#
# COMPACT_ATOMS: atom_id res chain seq x y z
N MET A 1 -12.06 29.73 8.08
CA MET A 1 -12.20 29.10 9.41
C MET A 1 -12.86 27.73 9.31
N GLU A 2 -13.90 27.58 8.48
CA GLU A 2 -14.60 26.31 8.23
C GLU A 2 -13.68 25.18 7.72
N LEU A 3 -12.82 25.45 6.73
CA LEU A 3 -11.85 24.46 6.24
C LEU A 3 -10.91 23.91 7.32
N VAL A 4 -10.51 24.73 8.29
CA VAL A 4 -9.64 24.28 9.39
C VAL A 4 -10.40 23.33 10.29
N LEU A 5 -11.65 23.62 10.63
CA LEU A 5 -12.49 22.72 11.42
C LEU A 5 -12.70 21.39 10.69
N SER A 6 -12.99 21.44 9.39
CA SER A 6 -13.14 20.25 8.55
C SER A 6 -11.85 19.42 8.52
N PHE A 7 -10.69 20.05 8.37
CA PHE A 7 -9.39 19.40 8.43
C PHE A 7 -9.13 18.75 9.80
N LEU A 8 -9.38 19.46 10.89
CA LEU A 8 -9.14 18.96 12.25
C LEU A 8 -10.08 17.82 12.63
N ALA A 9 -11.27 17.73 12.03
CA ALA A 9 -12.15 16.58 12.20
C ALA A 9 -11.55 15.27 11.66
N GLY A 10 -10.62 15.33 10.70
CA GLY A 10 -9.89 14.17 10.19
C GLY A 10 -8.51 13.97 10.82
N ALA A 11 -7.91 15.02 11.37
CA ALA A 11 -6.56 14.97 11.94
C ALA A 11 -6.54 14.27 13.31
N SER A 12 -5.50 13.46 13.55
CA SER A 12 -5.34 12.72 14.81
C SER A 12 -4.68 13.52 15.94
N ARG A 13 -4.38 14.82 15.72
CA ARG A 13 -3.78 15.71 16.73
C ARG A 13 -4.49 17.06 16.79
N PRO A 14 -4.54 17.69 17.97
CA PRO A 14 -5.09 19.04 18.12
C PRO A 14 -4.19 20.08 17.44
N CYS A 15 -4.78 21.24 17.12
CA CYS A 15 -4.09 22.39 16.53
C CYS A 15 -3.92 23.50 17.55
N GLY A 16 -2.71 24.06 17.65
CA GLY A 16 -2.45 25.24 18.46
C GLY A 16 -3.02 26.52 17.82
N PRO A 17 -3.29 27.58 18.60
CA PRO A 17 -3.89 28.82 18.09
C PRO A 17 -3.05 29.48 16.98
N ASP A 18 -1.73 29.54 17.12
CA ASP A 18 -0.82 30.12 16.12
C ASP A 18 -0.71 29.24 14.86
N GLU A 19 -0.82 27.92 15.01
CA GLU A 19 -0.78 26.97 13.89
C GLU A 19 -2.06 27.05 13.03
N SER A 20 -3.20 27.37 13.65
CA SER A 20 -4.52 27.42 13.01
C SER A 20 -4.59 28.47 11.88
N GLN A 21 -4.06 29.67 12.11
CA GLN A 21 -4.08 30.74 11.10
C GLN A 21 -3.19 30.39 9.90
N VAL A 22 -2.01 29.83 10.15
CA VAL A 22 -1.10 29.37 9.08
C VAL A 22 -1.72 28.22 8.31
N LEU A 23 -2.35 27.27 9.00
CA LEU A 23 -3.02 26.13 8.40
C LEU A 23 -4.18 26.57 7.49
N ALA A 24 -4.96 27.57 7.90
CA ALA A 24 -6.04 28.11 7.06
C ALA A 24 -5.54 28.61 5.70
N GLY A 25 -4.44 29.39 5.69
CA GLY A 25 -3.82 29.87 4.46
C GLY A 25 -3.31 28.72 3.58
N ARG A 26 -2.66 27.72 4.19
CA ARG A 26 -2.14 26.55 3.45
C ARG A 26 -3.22 25.67 2.85
N LEU A 27 -4.37 25.53 3.52
CA LEU A 27 -5.51 24.80 2.98
C LEU A 27 -6.14 25.51 1.79
N GLY A 28 -6.24 26.85 1.85
CA GLY A 28 -6.67 27.66 0.71
C GLY A 28 -5.74 27.48 -0.50
N GLU A 29 -4.42 27.67 -0.30
CA GLU A 29 -3.40 27.46 -1.33
C GLU A 29 -3.44 26.03 -1.92
N ALA A 30 -3.69 25.02 -1.09
CA ALA A 30 -3.80 23.63 -1.55
C ALA A 30 -5.04 23.41 -2.41
N LEU A 31 -6.17 24.02 -2.07
CA LEU A 31 -7.41 23.95 -2.83
C LEU A 31 -7.26 24.67 -4.18
N ASP A 32 -6.70 25.88 -4.19
CA ASP A 32 -6.48 26.67 -5.40
C ASP A 32 -5.58 25.92 -6.39
N ARG A 33 -4.43 25.41 -5.92
CA ARG A 33 -3.54 24.58 -6.76
C ARG A 33 -4.22 23.33 -7.30
N SER A 34 -5.11 22.72 -6.51
CA SER A 34 -5.84 21.53 -6.94
C SER A 34 -6.89 21.84 -8.02
N HIS A 35 -7.59 22.97 -7.91
CA HIS A 35 -8.49 23.47 -8.94
C HIS A 35 -7.75 23.83 -10.23
N GLU A 36 -6.58 24.49 -10.11
CA GLU A 36 -5.72 24.80 -11.26
C GLU A 36 -5.19 23.54 -11.95
N ALA A 37 -4.74 22.55 -11.17
CA ALA A 37 -4.24 21.28 -11.70
C ALA A 37 -5.33 20.45 -12.37
N TRP A 38 -6.58 20.50 -11.86
CA TRP A 38 -7.69 19.70 -12.33
C TRP A 38 -8.94 20.53 -12.66
N PRO A 39 -8.92 21.32 -13.75
CA PRO A 39 -10.06 22.15 -14.13
C PRO A 39 -11.32 21.32 -14.36
N GLY A 40 -12.43 21.76 -13.77
CA GLY A 40 -13.75 21.12 -13.89
C GLY A 40 -14.02 19.98 -12.90
N VAL A 41 -13.04 19.56 -12.09
CA VAL A 41 -13.26 18.59 -11.02
C VAL A 41 -13.93 19.25 -9.82
N VAL A 42 -15.08 18.71 -9.41
CA VAL A 42 -15.88 19.27 -8.31
C VAL A 42 -15.70 18.44 -7.05
N LEU A 43 -15.03 19.01 -6.04
CA LEU A 43 -14.94 18.48 -4.69
C LEU A 43 -15.09 19.62 -3.70
N SER A 44 -15.94 19.47 -2.68
CA SER A 44 -16.11 20.54 -1.70
C SER A 44 -14.83 20.74 -0.89
N GLY A 45 -14.52 22.01 -0.58
CA GLY A 45 -13.36 22.36 0.23
C GLY A 45 -13.35 21.64 1.58
N ASP A 46 -14.52 21.45 2.21
CA ASP A 46 -14.64 20.75 3.50
C ASP A 46 -14.35 19.26 3.41
N THR A 47 -14.87 18.57 2.38
CA THR A 47 -14.56 17.15 2.16
C THR A 47 -13.08 16.98 1.86
N PHE A 48 -12.51 17.87 1.05
CA PHE A 48 -11.09 17.83 0.74
C PHE A 48 -10.22 18.11 1.97
N ALA A 49 -10.54 19.14 2.74
CA ALA A 49 -9.82 19.50 3.96
C ALA A 49 -9.85 18.36 4.97
N ARG A 50 -11.02 17.74 5.22
CA ARG A 50 -11.13 16.55 6.08
C ARG A 50 -10.25 15.41 5.57
N HIS A 51 -10.29 15.14 4.26
CA HIS A 51 -9.49 14.09 3.65
C HIS A 51 -7.98 14.33 3.80
N LEU A 52 -7.52 15.58 3.71
CA LEU A 52 -6.12 15.92 3.97
C LEU A 52 -5.77 15.68 5.44
N GLY A 53 -6.66 16.03 6.37
CA GLY A 53 -6.51 15.80 7.81
C GLY A 53 -6.29 14.33 8.16
N GLU A 54 -7.08 13.43 7.56
CA GLU A 54 -6.96 11.96 7.72
C GLU A 54 -5.59 11.40 7.27
N ARG A 55 -4.83 12.15 6.49
CA ARG A 55 -3.61 11.69 5.80
C ARG A 55 -2.33 12.33 6.33
N VAL A 56 -2.46 13.38 7.13
CA VAL A 56 -1.34 13.97 7.85
C VAL A 56 -0.88 12.98 8.93
N PRO A 57 0.43 12.67 9.03
CA PRO A 57 0.91 11.79 10.08
C PRO A 57 0.80 12.49 11.45
N PRO A 58 0.37 11.77 12.50
CA PRO A 58 0.20 12.36 13.83
C PRO A 58 1.53 12.88 14.43
N GLU A 59 2.67 12.34 13.98
CA GLU A 59 3.99 12.66 14.50
C GLU A 59 4.53 14.03 14.02
N LEU A 60 3.96 14.59 12.93
CA LEU A 60 4.44 15.85 12.35
C LEU A 60 3.56 17.04 12.75
N PRO A 61 4.12 18.26 12.79
CA PRO A 61 3.34 19.50 12.74
C PRO A 61 2.35 19.48 11.57
N LEU A 62 1.12 19.99 11.78
CA LEU A 62 0.04 19.86 10.78
C LEU A 62 0.42 20.52 9.46
N THR A 63 1.05 21.69 9.54
CA THR A 63 1.50 22.44 8.37
C THR A 63 2.65 21.77 7.62
N GLU A 64 3.54 21.07 8.33
CA GLU A 64 4.64 20.31 7.73
C GLU A 64 4.14 19.01 7.10
N GLY A 65 3.28 18.28 7.81
CA GLY A 65 2.66 17.06 7.30
C GLY A 65 1.81 17.33 6.07
N LEU A 66 1.04 18.44 6.05
CA LEU A 66 0.31 18.88 4.86
C LEU A 66 1.24 19.18 3.67
N ARG A 67 2.37 19.86 3.92
CA ARG A 67 3.36 20.18 2.88
C ARG A 67 3.99 18.94 2.24
N ALA A 68 4.12 17.85 3.01
CA ALA A 68 4.68 16.59 2.54
C ALA A 68 3.73 15.80 1.62
N LEU A 69 2.44 16.16 1.57
CA LEU A 69 1.45 15.46 0.75
C LEU A 69 1.45 15.94 -0.70
N LYS A 70 1.12 15.01 -1.62
CA LYS A 70 0.71 15.32 -2.99
C LYS A 70 -0.76 15.73 -3.00
N VAL A 71 -1.02 16.98 -2.65
CA VAL A 71 -2.38 17.49 -2.42
C VAL A 71 -3.24 17.48 -3.69
N GLU A 72 -2.66 17.81 -4.83
CA GLU A 72 -3.36 17.83 -6.12
C GLU A 72 -3.76 16.40 -6.53
N ASP A 73 -2.88 15.42 -6.29
CA ASP A 73 -3.16 14.01 -6.54
C ASP A 73 -4.23 13.45 -5.59
N LEU A 74 -4.19 13.85 -4.31
CA LEU A 74 -5.21 13.48 -3.31
C LEU A 74 -6.58 14.07 -3.64
N TYR A 75 -6.62 15.31 -4.16
CA TYR A 75 -7.85 15.95 -4.63
C TYR A 75 -8.49 15.13 -5.75
N LEU A 76 -7.71 14.80 -6.78
CA LEU A 76 -8.17 13.96 -7.89
C LEU A 76 -8.65 12.59 -7.42
N ALA A 77 -7.88 11.93 -6.55
CA ALA A 77 -8.22 10.61 -6.03
C ALA A 77 -9.54 10.63 -5.25
N ARG A 78 -9.74 11.62 -4.37
CA ARG A 78 -10.98 11.75 -3.59
C ARG A 78 -12.18 12.03 -4.47
N ALA A 79 -12.06 12.96 -5.43
CA ALA A 79 -13.14 13.27 -6.36
C ALA A 79 -13.54 12.05 -7.23
N CYS A 80 -12.57 11.21 -7.62
CA CYS A 80 -12.87 9.96 -8.32
C CYS A 80 -13.67 8.98 -7.45
N LEU A 81 -13.37 8.90 -6.15
CA LEU A 81 -14.09 8.03 -5.22
C LEU A 81 -15.53 8.53 -4.96
N ASP A 82 -15.76 9.83 -5.08
CA ASP A 82 -17.09 10.44 -5.00
C ASP A 82 -17.86 10.35 -6.34
N GLY A 83 -17.26 9.76 -7.38
CA GLY A 83 -17.89 9.54 -8.67
C GLY A 83 -17.92 10.77 -9.59
N ASP A 84 -17.10 11.79 -9.33
CA ASP A 84 -17.04 12.98 -10.17
C ASP A 84 -16.57 12.64 -11.59
N ARG A 85 -17.35 13.01 -12.60
CA ARG A 85 -17.09 12.64 -14.00
C ARG A 85 -15.80 13.29 -14.53
N ALA A 86 -15.58 14.56 -14.21
CA ALA A 86 -14.37 15.26 -14.66
C ALA A 86 -13.12 14.66 -14.01
N ALA A 87 -13.21 14.22 -12.75
CA ALA A 87 -12.14 13.52 -12.05
C ALA A 87 -11.81 12.19 -12.72
N LEU A 88 -12.82 11.39 -13.06
CA LEU A 88 -12.61 10.11 -13.74
C LEU A 88 -11.97 10.28 -15.12
N GLU A 89 -12.33 11.33 -15.86
CA GLU A 89 -11.70 11.70 -17.13
C GLU A 89 -10.26 12.21 -16.95
N ALA A 90 -10.00 13.01 -15.92
CA ALA A 90 -8.67 13.48 -15.58
C ALA A 90 -7.76 12.32 -15.15
N LEU A 91 -8.26 11.39 -14.31
CA LEU A 91 -7.55 10.18 -13.92
C LEU A 91 -7.23 9.31 -15.14
N GLN A 92 -8.18 9.14 -16.06
CA GLN A 92 -7.93 8.41 -17.30
C GLN A 92 -6.76 9.03 -18.08
N ARG A 93 -6.79 10.35 -18.30
CA ARG A 93 -5.78 11.04 -19.12
C ARG A 93 -4.41 11.13 -18.45
N ALA A 94 -4.35 11.53 -17.18
CA ALA A 94 -3.11 11.85 -16.49
C ALA A 94 -2.42 10.62 -15.89
N VAL A 95 -3.18 9.57 -15.57
CA VAL A 95 -2.69 8.40 -14.83
C VAL A 95 -2.81 7.12 -15.64
N LEU A 96 -4.01 6.78 -16.13
CA LEU A 96 -4.25 5.48 -16.77
C LEU A 96 -3.66 5.37 -18.19
N LEU A 97 -3.76 6.41 -19.03
CA LEU A 97 -3.16 6.36 -20.38
C LEU A 97 -1.62 6.22 -20.34
N PRO A 98 -0.87 7.01 -19.54
CA PRO A 98 0.59 6.87 -19.46
C PRO A 98 1.06 5.53 -18.86
N MET A 99 0.23 4.89 -18.03
CA MET A 99 0.53 3.61 -17.37
C MET A 99 0.83 2.48 -18.36
N SER A 100 0.23 2.52 -19.56
CA SER A 100 0.49 1.56 -20.64
C SER A 100 1.99 1.37 -20.91
N ARG A 101 2.80 2.43 -20.81
CA ARG A 101 4.26 2.36 -21.01
C ARG A 101 4.97 1.51 -19.95
N ALA A 102 4.50 1.55 -18.70
CA ALA A 102 5.06 0.74 -17.64
C ALA A 102 4.70 -0.74 -17.84
N VAL A 103 3.45 -1.03 -18.21
CA VAL A 103 2.98 -2.39 -18.49
C VAL A 103 3.71 -2.99 -19.70
N ARG A 104 3.98 -2.19 -20.74
CA ARG A 104 4.73 -2.62 -21.94
C ARG A 104 6.14 -3.13 -21.67
N ARG A 105 6.71 -2.80 -20.50
CA ARG A 105 8.00 -3.36 -20.06
C ARG A 105 7.89 -4.82 -19.62
N VAL A 106 6.71 -5.26 -19.19
CA VAL A 106 6.42 -6.64 -18.80
C VAL A 106 6.05 -7.47 -20.02
N ASP A 107 5.16 -6.95 -20.88
CA ASP A 107 4.80 -7.57 -22.15
C ASP A 107 4.42 -6.51 -23.19
N ARG A 108 4.88 -6.67 -24.43
CA ARG A 108 4.64 -5.70 -25.51
C ARG A 108 3.31 -5.90 -26.22
N SER A 109 2.63 -7.04 -26.02
CA SER A 109 1.36 -7.35 -26.67
C SER A 109 0.27 -6.34 -26.30
N ASP A 110 -0.40 -5.79 -27.31
CA ASP A 110 -1.49 -4.82 -27.11
C ASP A 110 -2.66 -5.44 -26.35
N THR A 111 -3.02 -6.68 -26.66
CA THR A 111 -4.11 -7.40 -25.96
C THR A 111 -3.81 -7.61 -24.47
N PHE A 112 -2.55 -7.90 -24.14
CA PHE A 112 -2.13 -8.06 -22.75
C PHE A 112 -2.12 -6.73 -22.01
N VAL A 113 -1.62 -5.67 -22.66
CA VAL A 113 -1.60 -4.32 -22.06
C VAL A 113 -3.02 -3.86 -21.76
N ASP A 114 -3.94 -4.05 -22.70
CA ASP A 114 -5.35 -3.66 -22.53
C ASP A 114 -6.02 -4.41 -21.39
N GLU A 115 -5.77 -5.72 -21.26
CA GLU A 115 -6.30 -6.53 -20.15
C GLU A 115 -5.77 -6.06 -18.78
N VAL A 116 -4.46 -5.80 -18.69
CA VAL A 116 -3.85 -5.26 -17.45
C VAL A 116 -4.44 -3.91 -17.09
N LEU A 117 -4.60 -3.00 -18.06
CA LEU A 117 -5.19 -1.69 -17.81
C LEU A 117 -6.64 -1.80 -17.34
N GLN A 118 -7.43 -2.68 -17.96
CA GLN A 118 -8.82 -2.93 -17.55
C GLN A 118 -8.89 -3.45 -16.11
N LEU A 119 -8.12 -4.49 -15.77
CA LEU A 119 -8.11 -5.07 -14.42
C LEU A 119 -7.59 -4.09 -13.37
N THR A 120 -6.58 -3.29 -13.73
CA THR A 120 -6.05 -2.24 -12.85
C THR A 120 -7.12 -1.18 -12.58
N ARG A 121 -7.87 -0.78 -13.61
CA ARG A 121 -8.96 0.20 -13.48
C ARG A 121 -10.07 -0.31 -12.56
N LEU A 122 -10.47 -1.58 -12.69
CA LEU A 122 -11.43 -2.22 -11.79
C LEU A 122 -10.93 -2.22 -10.33
N LYS A 123 -9.67 -2.61 -10.10
CA LYS A 123 -9.08 -2.61 -8.76
C LYS A 123 -9.01 -1.21 -8.14
N LEU A 124 -8.66 -0.19 -8.94
CA LEU A 124 -8.51 1.18 -8.46
C LEU A 124 -9.85 1.82 -8.09
N LEU A 125 -10.86 1.68 -8.96
CA LEU A 125 -12.11 2.45 -8.85
C LEU A 125 -13.28 1.68 -8.22
N VAL A 126 -13.23 0.35 -8.21
CA VAL A 126 -14.31 -0.50 -7.67
C VAL A 126 -13.80 -1.36 -6.53
N GLY A 127 -12.66 -2.02 -6.71
CA GLY A 127 -12.17 -3.01 -5.77
C GLY A 127 -12.87 -4.36 -5.93
N SER A 128 -13.13 -5.05 -4.83
CA SER A 128 -13.81 -6.36 -4.76
C SER A 128 -14.91 -6.33 -3.70
N ALA A 129 -15.74 -7.36 -3.62
CA ALA A 129 -16.79 -7.46 -2.60
C ALA A 129 -16.27 -7.36 -1.14
N ARG A 130 -14.97 -7.60 -0.90
CA ARG A 130 -14.34 -7.57 0.44
C ARG A 130 -13.42 -6.38 0.68
N GLN A 131 -12.96 -5.73 -0.39
CA GLN A 131 -12.00 -4.63 -0.32
C GLN A 131 -12.51 -3.53 -1.23
N GLY A 132 -12.69 -2.33 -0.69
CA GLY A 132 -13.12 -1.17 -1.46
C GLY A 132 -12.13 -0.80 -2.57
N PRO A 133 -12.43 0.28 -3.31
CA PRO A 133 -11.53 0.79 -4.35
C PRO A 133 -10.14 1.07 -3.78
N ARG A 134 -9.09 0.52 -4.41
CA ARG A 134 -7.71 0.72 -3.95
C ARG A 134 -7.31 2.18 -3.95
N LEU A 135 -7.91 3.01 -4.80
CA LEU A 135 -7.67 4.45 -4.81
C LEU A 135 -7.96 5.11 -3.44
N ALA A 136 -8.84 4.52 -2.62
CA ALA A 136 -9.08 4.95 -1.25
C ALA A 136 -7.88 4.71 -0.30
N GLU A 137 -6.92 3.86 -0.67
CA GLU A 137 -5.70 3.59 0.08
C GLU A 137 -4.57 4.59 -0.24
N TYR A 138 -4.69 5.35 -1.33
CA TYR A 138 -3.61 6.23 -1.79
C TYR A 138 -3.37 7.38 -0.82
N ALA A 139 -2.30 7.30 -0.02
CA ALA A 139 -2.01 8.22 1.08
C ALA A 139 -1.30 9.54 0.71
N GLY A 140 -1.05 9.81 -0.58
CA GLY A 140 -0.44 11.08 -1.01
C GLY A 140 1.06 11.23 -0.71
N ARG A 141 1.77 10.17 -0.33
CA ARG A 141 3.22 10.19 0.02
C ARG A 141 4.16 10.13 -1.18
N GLY A 142 3.62 9.99 -2.38
CA GLY A 142 4.34 9.95 -3.64
C GLY A 142 3.37 10.20 -4.78
N ALA A 143 3.88 10.44 -5.98
CA ALA A 143 3.03 10.75 -7.13
C ALA A 143 2.04 9.61 -7.41
N LEU A 144 0.76 9.95 -7.56
CA LEU A 144 -0.35 9.01 -7.82
C LEU A 144 -0.03 8.13 -9.03
N ARG A 145 0.52 8.74 -10.09
CA ARG A 145 0.95 8.01 -11.29
C ARG A 145 1.90 6.85 -10.97
N ARG A 146 2.98 7.09 -10.22
CA ARG A 146 3.96 6.04 -9.88
C ARG A 146 3.35 4.96 -9.00
N TRP A 147 2.51 5.36 -8.05
CA TRP A 147 1.79 4.43 -7.18
C TRP A 147 0.86 3.51 -7.98
N THR A 148 0.09 4.06 -8.94
CA THR A 148 -0.75 3.24 -9.83
C THR A 148 0.05 2.37 -10.82
N GLU A 149 1.20 2.85 -11.31
CA GLU A 149 2.09 2.07 -12.17
C GLU A 149 2.61 0.82 -11.44
N ALA A 150 2.94 0.92 -10.14
CA ALA A 150 3.34 -0.24 -9.33
C ALA A 150 2.21 -1.28 -9.21
N ILE A 151 0.96 -0.82 -9.04
CA ILE A 151 -0.21 -1.71 -9.02
C ILE A 151 -0.38 -2.42 -10.37
N ALA A 152 -0.26 -1.68 -11.47
CA ALA A 152 -0.40 -2.22 -12.82
C ALA A 152 0.67 -3.27 -13.16
N VAL A 153 1.92 -3.03 -12.76
CA VAL A 153 3.00 -4.01 -12.90
C VAL A 153 2.69 -5.26 -12.09
N GLY A 154 2.18 -5.13 -10.86
CA GLY A 154 1.74 -6.27 -10.05
C GLY A 154 0.63 -7.09 -10.73
N VAL A 155 -0.36 -6.42 -11.33
CA VAL A 155 -1.41 -7.08 -12.13
C VAL A 155 -0.83 -7.80 -13.35
N ALA A 156 0.06 -7.15 -14.10
CA ALA A 156 0.73 -7.74 -15.26
C ALA A 156 1.51 -9.00 -14.90
N LEU A 157 2.32 -8.94 -13.84
CA LEU A 157 3.09 -10.11 -13.38
C LEU A 157 2.17 -11.25 -12.93
N SER A 158 1.06 -10.93 -12.26
CA SER A 158 0.05 -11.93 -11.87
C SER A 158 -0.60 -12.60 -13.08
N LEU A 159 -0.92 -11.85 -14.13
CA LEU A 159 -1.50 -12.43 -15.36
C LEU A 159 -0.53 -13.34 -16.10
N LYS A 160 0.76 -12.95 -16.20
CA LYS A 160 1.80 -13.79 -16.82
C LYS A 160 2.00 -15.12 -16.10
N ARG A 161 1.77 -15.16 -14.79
CA ARG A 161 1.88 -16.38 -13.99
C ARG A 161 0.73 -17.37 -14.26
N GLY A 162 -0.37 -16.94 -14.91
CA GLY A 162 -1.56 -17.77 -15.17
C GLY A 162 -2.36 -18.13 -13.89
N PRO A 163 -3.49 -18.85 -14.00
CA PRO A 163 -4.14 -19.44 -12.83
C PRO A 163 -3.17 -20.43 -12.16
N PRO A 164 -3.19 -20.56 -10.83
CA PRO A 164 -2.07 -21.16 -10.09
C PRO A 164 -1.89 -22.62 -10.48
N ARG A 165 -0.91 -22.88 -11.34
CA ARG A 165 -0.15 -24.13 -11.34
C ARG A 165 1.03 -23.90 -10.42
N ALA A 166 1.22 -24.81 -9.46
CA ALA A 166 2.34 -24.81 -8.54
C ALA A 166 3.66 -24.63 -9.32
N VAL A 167 4.31 -23.46 -9.21
CA VAL A 167 5.62 -23.21 -9.84
C VAL A 167 6.55 -22.37 -8.97
N SER A 168 7.73 -22.95 -8.83
CA SER A 168 9.04 -22.54 -8.32
C SER A 168 9.46 -21.05 -8.40
N LEU A 169 10.33 -20.69 -7.47
CA LEU A 169 10.61 -19.38 -6.86
C LEU A 169 11.59 -18.42 -7.57
N ASP A 170 12.09 -18.70 -8.78
CA ASP A 170 13.35 -18.05 -9.18
C ASP A 170 13.26 -16.69 -9.89
N ASP A 171 12.09 -16.20 -10.32
CA ASP A 171 12.05 -14.99 -11.19
C ASP A 171 10.97 -13.94 -10.83
N ALA A 172 10.99 -13.43 -9.60
CA ALA A 172 10.21 -12.24 -9.22
C ALA A 172 11.09 -10.98 -9.11
N PRO A 173 11.13 -10.09 -10.12
CA PRO A 173 11.80 -8.80 -9.99
C PRO A 173 10.96 -7.85 -9.12
N LEU A 174 11.27 -7.82 -7.82
CA LEU A 174 10.81 -6.83 -6.84
C LEU A 174 11.59 -5.52 -7.02
N VAL A 175 11.23 -4.74 -8.04
CA VAL A 175 11.67 -3.36 -8.20
C VAL A 175 10.44 -2.46 -8.12
N SER A 176 10.07 -1.99 -6.93
CA SER A 176 9.48 -0.66 -6.75
C SER A 176 9.07 -0.39 -5.28
N GLU A 177 10.05 -0.30 -4.38
CA GLU A 177 9.92 0.50 -3.15
C GLU A 177 11.24 1.20 -2.79
N LEU A 178 11.92 1.78 -3.79
CA LEU A 178 13.20 2.48 -3.58
C LEU A 178 13.13 3.98 -3.88
N HIS A 179 11.95 4.59 -3.96
CA HIS A 179 11.84 6.04 -4.22
C HIS A 179 11.78 6.89 -2.94
N GLY A 180 12.40 6.39 -1.86
CA GLY A 180 12.60 7.13 -0.61
C GLY A 180 13.63 6.50 0.34
N ALA A 181 14.20 5.34 0.00
CA ALA A 181 15.29 4.75 0.77
C ALA A 181 16.62 5.26 0.23
N ASP A 182 17.48 5.72 1.13
CA ASP A 182 18.91 5.94 0.89
C ASP A 182 19.46 4.85 -0.05
N PRO A 183 20.18 5.18 -1.14
CA PRO A 183 20.80 4.19 -2.02
C PRO A 183 21.66 3.16 -1.26
N GLU A 184 22.17 3.51 -0.08
CA GLU A 184 22.83 2.58 0.83
C GLU A 184 21.86 1.52 1.40
N LEU A 185 20.65 1.94 1.81
CA LEU A 185 19.58 1.04 2.27
C LEU A 185 19.09 0.11 1.15
N ALA A 186 19.03 0.60 -0.09
CA ALA A 186 18.67 -0.22 -1.25
C ALA A 186 19.66 -1.39 -1.47
N LEU A 187 20.96 -1.08 -1.36
CA LEU A 187 22.03 -2.06 -1.50
C LEU A 187 22.03 -3.08 -0.34
N ILE A 188 21.80 -2.59 0.89
CA ILE A 188 21.62 -3.44 2.08
C ILE A 188 20.43 -4.39 1.87
N GLN A 189 19.28 -3.90 1.43
CA GLN A 189 18.10 -4.73 1.15
C GLN A 189 18.40 -5.80 0.08
N GLN A 190 19.05 -5.44 -1.02
CA GLN A 190 19.42 -6.40 -2.07
C GLN A 190 20.35 -7.50 -1.55
N ARG A 191 21.31 -7.13 -0.69
CA ARG A 191 22.29 -8.06 -0.10
C ARG A 191 21.66 -9.06 0.87
N TYR A 192 20.73 -8.63 1.71
CA TYR A 192 20.16 -9.48 2.77
C TYR A 192 18.85 -10.19 2.38
N ARG A 193 18.21 -9.79 1.27
CA ARG A 193 16.98 -10.42 0.74
C ARG A 193 17.04 -11.95 0.62
N PRO A 194 18.10 -12.57 0.05
CA PRO A 194 18.16 -14.03 -0.08
C PRO A 194 18.17 -14.74 1.29
N ALA A 195 18.95 -14.23 2.24
CA ALA A 195 19.03 -14.79 3.59
C ALA A 195 17.70 -14.65 4.35
N PHE A 196 17.01 -13.51 4.17
CA PHE A 196 15.67 -13.31 4.71
C PHE A 196 14.67 -14.29 4.13
N ARG A 197 14.61 -14.45 2.80
CA ARG A 197 13.69 -15.40 2.15
C ARG A 197 13.88 -16.82 2.68
N ALA A 198 15.14 -17.26 2.79
CA ALA A 198 15.45 -18.58 3.32
C ALA A 198 15.01 -18.74 4.78
N ALA A 199 15.27 -17.74 5.63
CA ALA A 199 14.86 -17.74 7.03
C ALA A 199 13.33 -17.72 7.20
N PHE A 200 12.64 -16.93 6.36
CA PHE A 200 11.19 -16.82 6.36
C PHE A 200 10.52 -18.11 5.91
N ALA A 201 10.99 -18.71 4.81
CA ALA A 201 10.45 -19.98 4.30
C ALA A 201 10.64 -21.12 5.31
N GLU A 202 11.79 -21.16 5.99
CA GLU A 202 12.04 -22.08 7.10
C GLU A 202 11.08 -21.82 8.27
N ALA A 203 10.91 -20.57 8.69
CA ALA A 203 9.98 -20.23 9.77
C ALA A 203 8.53 -20.59 9.42
N LEU A 204 8.14 -20.35 8.17
CA LEU A 204 6.82 -20.69 7.66
C LEU A 204 6.60 -22.21 7.72
N SER A 205 7.56 -23.03 7.29
CA SER A 205 7.42 -24.49 7.29
C SER A 205 7.34 -25.11 8.70
N GLN A 206 7.83 -24.40 9.72
CA GLN A 206 7.71 -24.81 11.13
C GLN A 206 6.36 -24.48 11.76
N LEU A 207 5.53 -23.65 11.13
CA LEU A 207 4.20 -23.37 11.61
C LEU A 207 3.27 -24.58 11.43
N SER A 208 2.27 -24.69 12.31
CA SER A 208 1.24 -25.71 12.16
C SER A 208 0.51 -25.56 10.81
N PRO A 209 0.04 -26.65 10.18
CA PRO A 209 -0.72 -26.56 8.91
C PRO A 209 -1.91 -25.59 8.99
N ARG A 210 -2.53 -25.51 10.17
CA ARG A 210 -3.63 -24.60 10.43
C ARG A 210 -3.20 -23.14 10.46
N ASP A 211 -2.08 -22.82 11.13
CA ASP A 211 -1.57 -21.45 11.20
C ASP A 211 -1.04 -20.98 9.84
N ARG A 212 -0.38 -21.86 9.07
CA ARG A 212 0.02 -21.58 7.69
C ARG A 212 -1.18 -21.25 6.81
N ASN A 213 -2.21 -22.10 6.86
CA ASN A 213 -3.42 -21.87 6.07
C ASN A 213 -4.15 -20.58 6.51
N LEU A 214 -4.22 -20.28 7.81
CA LEU A 214 -4.79 -19.03 8.30
C LEU A 214 -4.03 -17.80 7.78
N LEU A 215 -2.69 -17.83 7.80
CA LEU A 215 -1.86 -16.76 7.27
C LEU A 215 -2.02 -16.62 5.76
N ARG A 216 -2.01 -17.71 5.00
CA ARG A 216 -2.23 -17.71 3.54
C ARG A 216 -3.58 -17.12 3.15
N LEU A 217 -4.65 -17.55 3.82
CA LEU A 217 -5.99 -17.02 3.56
C LEU A 217 -6.11 -15.54 3.94
N SER A 218 -5.52 -15.13 5.08
CA SER A 218 -5.59 -13.75 5.56
C SER A 218 -4.72 -12.78 4.76
N LEU A 219 -3.47 -13.15 4.47
CA LEU A 219 -2.45 -12.26 3.90
C LEU A 219 -2.23 -12.47 2.40
N GLY A 220 -2.34 -13.70 1.90
CA GLY A 220 -2.25 -14.01 0.46
C GLY A 220 -3.57 -13.71 -0.26
N GLN A 221 -4.71 -14.09 0.35
CA GLN A 221 -6.04 -13.97 -0.28
C GLN A 221 -6.91 -12.84 0.31
N GLY A 222 -6.41 -12.10 1.29
CA GLY A 222 -7.09 -10.92 1.86
C GLY A 222 -8.40 -11.24 2.60
N LEU A 223 -8.59 -12.47 3.10
CA LEU A 223 -9.77 -12.83 3.89
C LEU A 223 -9.72 -12.17 5.28
N GLY A 224 -10.81 -11.46 5.63
CA GLY A 224 -10.99 -10.84 6.94
C GLY A 224 -11.28 -11.86 8.05
N VAL A 225 -11.08 -11.43 9.31
CA VAL A 225 -11.27 -12.26 10.52
C VAL A 225 -12.68 -12.83 10.66
N GLU A 226 -13.69 -12.12 10.14
CA GLU A 226 -15.09 -12.57 10.16
C GLU A 226 -15.32 -13.73 9.18
N SER A 227 -14.84 -13.60 7.93
CA SER A 227 -14.97 -14.67 6.92
C SER A 227 -14.17 -15.92 7.29
N LEU A 228 -13.00 -15.74 7.91
CA LEU A 228 -12.23 -16.84 8.48
C LEU A 228 -12.92 -17.47 9.69
N GLY A 229 -13.64 -16.68 10.49
CA GLY A 229 -14.47 -17.17 11.58
C GLY A 229 -15.58 -18.08 11.07
N THR A 230 -16.27 -17.67 10.01
CA THR A 230 -17.28 -18.51 9.34
C THR A 230 -16.67 -19.79 8.76
N LEU A 231 -15.51 -19.70 8.08
CA LEU A 231 -14.83 -20.85 7.48
C LEU A 231 -14.39 -21.88 8.53
N HIS A 232 -13.91 -21.42 9.68
CA HIS A 232 -13.45 -22.26 10.78
C HIS A 232 -14.51 -22.54 11.85
N GLN A 233 -15.75 -22.07 11.66
CA GLN A 233 -16.87 -22.19 12.60
C GLN A 233 -16.55 -21.68 14.01
N VAL A 234 -15.88 -20.54 14.10
CA VAL A 234 -15.50 -19.88 15.36
C VAL A 234 -15.76 -18.38 15.29
N HIS A 235 -15.83 -17.72 16.46
CA HIS A 235 -15.96 -16.27 16.50
C HIS A 235 -14.74 -15.54 15.91
N ALA A 236 -14.98 -14.37 15.31
CA ALA A 236 -13.93 -13.52 14.74
C ALA A 236 -12.82 -13.17 15.75
N SER A 237 -13.17 -12.99 17.03
CA SER A 237 -12.23 -12.75 18.13
C SER A 237 -11.28 -13.93 18.38
N THR A 238 -11.72 -15.16 18.10
CA THR A 238 -10.90 -16.36 18.19
C THR A 238 -9.93 -16.46 17.02
N VAL A 239 -10.39 -16.18 15.81
CA VAL A 239 -9.52 -16.10 14.62
C VAL A 239 -8.49 -14.99 14.74
N SER A 240 -8.88 -13.81 15.24
CA SER A 240 -7.95 -12.71 15.49
C SER A 240 -6.81 -13.13 16.40
N ARG A 241 -7.11 -13.84 17.49
CA ARG A 241 -6.08 -14.37 18.41
C ARG A 241 -5.18 -15.40 17.74
N TRP A 242 -5.73 -16.26 16.89
CA TRP A 242 -4.94 -17.24 16.14
C TRP A 242 -4.01 -16.57 15.13
N LEU A 243 -4.49 -15.56 14.39
CA LEU A 243 -3.67 -14.80 13.45
C LEU A 243 -2.56 -14.03 14.16
N THR A 244 -2.85 -13.40 15.31
CA THR A 244 -1.81 -12.74 16.11
C THR A 244 -0.73 -13.73 16.53
N ARG A 245 -1.12 -14.91 17.03
CA ARG A 245 -0.18 -15.96 17.43
C ARG A 245 0.64 -16.46 16.25
N ALA A 246 0.00 -16.75 15.12
CA ALA A 246 0.67 -17.24 13.91
C ALA A 246 1.68 -16.22 13.35
N ARG A 247 1.32 -14.92 13.35
CA ARG A 247 2.23 -13.83 12.96
C ARG A 247 3.42 -13.72 13.91
N GLN A 248 3.19 -13.81 15.21
CA GLN A 248 4.25 -13.75 16.21
C GLN A 248 5.24 -14.91 16.05
N SER A 249 4.74 -16.14 15.91
CA SER A 249 5.59 -17.32 15.71
C SER A 249 6.39 -17.26 14.40
N LEU A 250 5.78 -16.74 13.32
CA LEU A 250 6.48 -16.53 12.05
C LEU A 250 7.62 -15.50 12.18
N LEU A 251 7.36 -14.39 12.89
CA LEU A 251 8.35 -13.34 13.13
C LEU A 251 9.53 -13.86 13.97
N GLU A 252 9.24 -14.58 15.06
CA GLU A 252 10.24 -15.19 15.94
C GLU A 252 11.09 -16.22 15.19
N GLY A 253 10.46 -17.10 14.41
CA GLY A 253 11.17 -18.07 13.58
C GLY A 253 12.07 -17.40 12.53
N THR A 254 11.57 -16.33 11.89
CA THR A 254 12.34 -15.60 10.87
C THR A 254 13.56 -14.90 11.50
N ARG A 255 13.38 -14.29 12.69
CA ARG A 255 14.48 -13.70 13.48
C ARG A 255 15.56 -14.73 13.82
N ALA A 256 15.16 -15.89 14.33
CA ALA A 256 16.08 -16.97 14.65
C ALA A 256 16.81 -17.48 13.39
N GLY A 257 16.09 -17.62 12.27
CA GLY A 257 16.65 -18.05 10.99
C GLY A 257 17.66 -17.06 10.41
N LEU A 258 17.42 -15.76 10.58
CA LEU A 258 18.34 -14.68 10.16
C LEU A 258 19.58 -14.63 11.06
N SER A 259 19.41 -14.71 12.37
CA SER A 259 20.51 -14.70 13.35
C SER A 259 21.51 -15.84 13.12
N ARG A 260 21.03 -17.02 12.68
CA ARG A 260 21.91 -18.15 12.31
C ARG A 260 22.66 -17.94 11.00
N ARG A 261 22.07 -17.22 10.04
CA ARG A 261 22.60 -17.03 8.67
C ARG A 261 23.48 -15.80 8.56
N LEU A 262 23.22 -14.80 9.37
CA LEU A 262 23.91 -13.52 9.38
C LEU A 262 24.62 -13.38 10.73
N THR A 263 25.93 -13.20 10.70
CA THR A 263 26.75 -12.83 11.87
C THR A 263 26.47 -11.37 12.26
N LEU A 264 25.23 -11.09 12.66
CA LEU A 264 24.77 -9.79 13.11
C LEU A 264 24.44 -9.86 14.60
N ASN A 265 24.76 -8.79 15.33
CA ASN A 265 24.30 -8.65 16.70
C ASN A 265 22.79 -8.30 16.74
N VAL A 266 22.18 -8.38 17.94
CA VAL A 266 20.73 -8.17 18.12
C VAL A 266 20.28 -6.79 17.62
N SER A 267 21.06 -5.74 17.88
CA SER A 267 20.71 -4.38 17.45
C SER A 267 20.83 -4.16 15.93
N GLN A 268 21.79 -4.81 15.28
CA GLN A 268 21.93 -4.82 13.82
C GLN A 268 20.79 -5.59 13.15
N LEU A 269 20.37 -6.72 13.74
CA LEU A 269 19.23 -7.49 13.25
C LEU A 269 17.92 -6.71 13.38
N ASP A 270 17.70 -6.03 14.50
CA ASP A 270 16.51 -5.20 14.71
C ASP A 270 16.47 -4.01 13.74
N SER A 271 17.61 -3.37 13.48
CA SER A 271 17.71 -2.28 12.50
C SER A 271 17.42 -2.79 11.08
N LEU A 272 17.97 -3.95 10.71
CA LEU A 272 17.73 -4.60 9.42
C LEU A 272 16.25 -4.99 9.25
N LEU A 273 15.61 -5.53 10.28
CA LEU A 273 14.19 -5.89 10.25
C LEU A 273 13.30 -4.67 10.10
N ARG A 274 13.59 -3.54 10.77
CA ARG A 274 12.84 -2.29 10.59
C ARG A 274 12.95 -1.74 9.16
N VAL A 275 14.14 -1.83 8.56
CA VAL A 275 14.37 -1.43 7.16
C VAL A 275 13.64 -2.35 6.18
N MET A 276 13.51 -3.63 6.53
CA MET A 276 12.82 -4.61 5.70
C MET A 276 11.30 -4.57 5.88
N ASP A 277 10.77 -4.29 7.07
CA ASP A 277 9.33 -4.24 7.40
C ASP A 277 8.53 -3.32 6.47
N ALA A 278 9.11 -2.18 6.07
CA ALA A 278 8.52 -1.28 5.08
C ALA A 278 8.27 -1.96 3.72
N SER A 279 9.16 -2.88 3.30
CA SER A 279 9.09 -3.65 2.04
C SER A 279 8.43 -5.03 2.15
N LEU A 280 8.24 -5.52 3.39
CA LEU A 280 7.75 -6.86 3.67
C LEU A 280 6.23 -6.98 3.58
N ALA A 281 5.50 -5.88 3.73
CA ALA A 281 4.05 -5.85 3.48
C ALA A 281 3.68 -6.35 2.07
N VAL A 282 4.58 -6.18 1.10
CA VAL A 282 4.41 -6.64 -0.29
C VAL A 282 4.87 -8.10 -0.49
N SER A 283 5.94 -8.53 0.18
CA SER A 283 6.53 -9.88 0.01
C SER A 283 5.82 -10.99 0.81
N LEU A 284 5.11 -10.63 1.88
CA LEU A 284 4.34 -11.56 2.72
C LEU A 284 3.24 -12.29 1.93
N SER A 285 2.58 -11.59 1.00
CA SER A 285 1.55 -12.20 0.16
C SER A 285 2.11 -13.31 -0.74
N SER A 286 3.30 -13.11 -1.31
CA SER A 286 3.93 -14.07 -2.24
C SER A 286 4.53 -15.31 -1.56
N LEU A 287 5.05 -15.19 -0.34
CA LEU A 287 5.72 -16.30 0.35
C LEU A 287 4.74 -17.25 1.05
N LEU A 288 3.51 -16.81 1.31
CA LEU A 288 2.49 -17.62 1.98
C LEU A 288 1.71 -18.53 1.02
N ASP A 289 1.86 -18.34 -0.30
CA ASP A 289 1.21 -19.19 -1.31
C ASP A 289 2.01 -20.48 -1.62
N GLU A 290 3.22 -20.62 -1.11
CA GLU A 290 4.14 -21.74 -1.37
C GLU A 290 4.24 -22.79 -0.25
N GLY A 291 3.65 -22.54 0.94
CA GLY A 291 3.70 -23.42 2.11
C GLY A 291 2.37 -24.09 2.45
#